data_AF-A0A2W6DQZ6-F1
#
_entry.id   AF-A0A2W6DQZ6-F1
#
_cell.length_a   1.000
_cell.length_b   1.000
_cell.length_c   1.000
_cell.angle_alpha   90.00
_cell.angle_beta   90.00
_cell.angle_gamma   90.00
#
_symmetry.space_group_name_H-M   'P 1'
#
loop_
_entity.id
_entity.type
_entity.pdbx_description
1 polymer ?
#
loop_
_entity_poly.entity_id
_entity_poly.type
_entity_poly.pdbx_seq_one_letter_code
_entity_poly.pdbx_strand_id
1 'polypeptide(L)' 'MTRTYDIRTYGCQMNVHDSERLAGLLEQSGYVRGTGNDVDLVVFNTCAVRENADNRLYGNLG' A
#
# COMPACT_ATOMS: atom_id res chain seq x y z
N MET A 1 -13.17 2.12 17.56
CA MET A 1 -11.87 1.48 17.31
C MET A 1 -11.29 2.10 16.05
N THR A 2 -10.08 2.64 16.13
CA THR A 2 -9.38 3.21 14.98
C THR A 2 -8.73 2.08 14.19
N ARG A 3 -9.02 1.96 12.90
CA ARG A 3 -8.42 0.93 12.04
C ARG A 3 -7.04 1.37 11.55
N THR A 4 -6.13 0.42 11.44
CA THR A 4 -4.74 0.63 11.01
C THR A 4 -4.55 0.29 9.53
N TYR A 5 -3.62 0.96 8.86
CA TYR A 5 -3.28 0.68 7.47
C TYR A 5 -1.77 0.64 7.21
N ASP A 6 -1.35 -0.13 6.20
CA ASP A 6 -0.02 -0.11 5.60
C ASP A 6 -0.11 0.02 4.07
N ILE A 7 0.81 0.77 3.47
CA ILE A 7 0.90 0.92 2.00
C ILE A 7 2.25 0.38 1.56
N ARG A 8 2.22 -0.73 0.82
CA ARG A 8 3.40 -1.38 0.25
C ARG A 8 3.52 -1.00 -1.21
N THR A 9 4.55 -0.24 -1.52
CA THR A 9 4.73 0.36 -2.85
C THR A 9 5.74 -0.44 -3.66
N TYR A 10 5.34 -0.81 -4.87
CA TYR A 10 6.17 -1.52 -5.85
C TYR A 10 6.08 -0.78 -7.17
N GLY A 11 7.18 -0.64 -7.90
CA GLY A 11 7.20 0.06 -9.19
C GLY A 11 8.10 1.27 -9.19
N CYS A 12 7.59 2.41 -9.65
CA CYS A 12 8.40 3.61 -9.92
C CYS A 12 8.04 4.78 -9.00
N GLN A 13 8.68 5.94 -9.25
CA GLN A 13 8.43 7.17 -8.49
C GLN A 13 6.97 7.64 -8.57
N MET A 14 6.24 7.30 -9.64
CA MET A 14 4.81 7.60 -9.71
C MET A 14 4.03 6.84 -8.64
N ASN A 15 4.33 5.57 -8.39
CA ASN A 15 3.68 4.82 -7.32
C ASN A 15 4.01 5.42 -5.94
N VAL A 16 5.22 5.91 -5.73
CA VAL A 16 5.59 6.58 -4.46
C VAL A 16 4.72 7.82 -4.25
N HIS A 17 4.57 8.65 -5.28
CA HIS A 17 3.70 9.82 -5.23
C HIS A 17 2.23 9.44 -4.99
N ASP A 18 1.74 8.43 -5.71
CA ASP A 18 0.36 7.93 -5.54
C ASP A 18 0.14 7.37 -4.13
N SER A 19 1.15 6.77 -3.51
CA SER A 19 1.07 6.27 -2.13
C SER A 19 0.87 7.38 -1.10
N GLU A 20 1.41 8.58 -1.32
CA GLU A 20 1.12 9.74 -0.46
C GLU A 20 -0.34 10.16 -0.58
N ARG A 21 -0.89 10.13 -1.81
CA ARG A 21 -2.32 10.41 -2.04
C ARG A 21 -3.22 9.37 -1.39
N LEU A 22 -2.87 8.09 -1.49
CA LEU A 22 -3.59 6.98 -0.84
C LEU A 22 -3.57 7.13 0.68
N ALA A 23 -2.44 7.49 1.27
CA ALA A 23 -2.32 7.76 2.71
C ALA A 23 -3.28 8.85 3.16
N GLY A 24 -3.32 9.98 2.44
CA GLY A 24 -4.23 11.09 2.75
C GLY A 24 -5.71 10.69 2.68
N LEU A 25 -6.11 9.84 1.73
CA LEU A 25 -7.49 9.34 1.63
C LEU A 25 -7.86 8.40 2.78
N LEU A 26 -6.95 7.53 3.20
CA LEU A 26 -7.14 6.62 4.34
C LEU A 26 -7.26 7.40 5.66
N GLU A 27 -6.40 8.39 5.85
CA GLU A 27 -6.43 9.28 7.03
C GLU A 27 -7.73 10.10 7.10
N GLN A 28 -8.18 10.66 5.97
CA GLN A 28 -9.50 11.32 5.89
C GLN A 28 -10.67 10.37 6.20
N SER A 29 -10.49 9.08 5.93
CA SER A 29 -11.48 8.04 6.25
C SER A 29 -11.39 7.53 7.69
N GLY A 30 -10.51 8.10 8.52
CA GLY A 30 -10.36 7.76 9.93
C GLY A 30 -9.44 6.57 10.21
N TYR A 31 -8.67 6.11 9.22
CA TYR A 31 -7.61 5.13 9.43
C TYR A 31 -6.34 5.82 9.95
N VAL A 32 -5.50 5.06 10.64
CA VAL A 32 -4.17 5.52 11.08
C VAL A 32 -3.09 4.60 10.54
N ARG A 33 -1.90 5.15 10.30
CA ARG A 33 -0.79 4.35 9.80
C ARG A 33 -0.35 3.34 10.88
N GLY A 34 -0.28 2.07 10.50
CA GLY A 34 0.15 0.99 11.37
C GLY A 34 1.67 0.95 11.53
N THR A 35 2.11 0.42 12.68
CA THR A 35 3.53 0.15 12.95
C THR A 35 3.67 -1.33 13.31
N GLY A 36 4.08 -2.16 12.35
CA GLY A 36 4.24 -3.61 12.54
C GLY A 36 3.52 -4.44 11.48
N ASN A 37 3.49 -5.76 11.68
CA ASN A 37 2.94 -6.70 10.70
C ASN A 37 1.42 -6.90 10.82
N ASP A 38 0.81 -6.56 11.96
CA ASP A 38 -0.63 -6.63 12.17
C ASP A 38 -1.27 -5.27 11.88
N VAL A 39 -1.80 -5.12 10.67
CA VAL A 39 -2.62 -3.96 10.29
C VAL A 39 -3.98 -4.44 9.76
N ASP A 40 -5.02 -3.65 9.97
CA ASP A 40 -6.39 -3.99 9.55
C ASP A 40 -6.56 -3.94 8.01
N LEU A 41 -5.68 -3.21 7.31
CA LEU A 41 -5.69 -3.05 5.86
C LEU A 41 -4.27 -2.92 5.30
N VAL A 42 -3.93 -3.76 4.32
CA VAL A 42 -2.69 -3.62 3.53
C VAL A 42 -3.05 -3.22 2.10
N VAL A 43 -2.48 -2.12 1.62
CA VAL A 43 -2.62 -1.66 0.23
C VAL A 43 -1.33 -1.93 -0.53
N PHE A 44 -1.41 -2.79 -1.54
CA PHE A 44 -0.31 -3.01 -2.46
C PHE A 44 -0.45 -2.07 -3.67
N ASN A 45 0.38 -1.03 -3.71
CA ASN A 45 0.40 -0.09 -4.82
C ASN A 45 1.45 -0.53 -5.83
N THR A 46 1.03 -0.88 -7.05
CA THR A 46 1.89 -1.40 -8.13
C THR A 46 1.53 -0.81 -9.49
N CYS A 47 2.46 -0.83 -10.45
CA CYS A 47 2.17 -0.50 -11.84
C CYS A 47 1.45 -1.66 -12.53
N ALA A 48 0.29 -1.41 -13.15
CA ALA A 48 -0.42 -2.40 -13.98
C ALA A 48 0.27 -2.74 -15.31
N VAL A 49 1.23 -1.91 -15.75
CA VAL A 49 1.81 -1.96 -17.11
C VAL A 49 3.22 -2.56 -17.19
N ARG A 50 3.86 -2.86 -16.05
CA ARG A 50 5.21 -3.46 -16.03
C ARG A 50 5.15 -4.83 -15.36
N GLU A 51 5.17 -5.87 -16.19
CA GLU A 51 5.14 -7.32 -15.87
C GLU A 51 5.97 -7.75 -14.64
N ASN A 52 7.05 -7.05 -14.31
CA ASN A 52 7.92 -7.39 -13.18
C ASN A 52 7.38 -6.99 -11.79
N ALA A 53 6.33 -6.18 -11.72
CA ALA A 53 5.77 -5.74 -10.44
C ALA A 53 4.80 -6.78 -9.85
N ASP A 54 4.11 -7.51 -10.71
CA ASP A 54 3.14 -8.55 -10.34
C ASP A 54 3.83 -9.76 -9.68
N ASN A 55 4.98 -10.21 -10.20
CA ASN A 55 5.74 -11.33 -9.62
C ASN A 55 6.21 -11.06 -8.18
N ARG A 56 6.55 -9.81 -7.84
CA ARG A 56 6.90 -9.42 -6.45
C ARG A 56 5.68 -9.36 -5.53
N LEU A 57 4.51 -9.03 -6.06
CA LEU A 57 3.26 -9.05 -5.31
C LEU A 57 2.85 -10.49 -4.96
N TYR A 58 2.82 -11.38 -5.95
CA TYR A 58 2.46 -12.79 -5.73
C TYR A 58 3.44 -13.51 -4.79
N GLY A 59 4.73 -13.17 -4.83
CA GLY A 59 5.72 -13.71 -3.88
C GLY A 59 5.56 -13.26 -2.42
N ASN A 60 4.81 -12.18 -2.14
CA ASN A 60 4.53 -11.71 -0.77
C ASN A 60 3.17 -12.20 -0.21
N LEU A 61 2.40 -12.92 -1.04
CA LEU A 61 1.13 -13.56 -0.65
C LEU A 61 1.29 -15.06 -0.35
N GLY A 62 2.52 -15.57 -0.37
CA GLY A 62 2.89 -16.94 -0.02
C GLY A 62 3.54 -17.04 1.36
#